data_AF-A0A150AH61-F1
#
_entry.id   AF-A0A150AH61-F1
#
_cell.length_a   1.000
_cell.length_b   1.000
_cell.length_c   1.000
_cell.angle_alpha   90.00
_cell.angle_beta   90.00
_cell.angle_gamma   90.00
#
_symmetry.space_group_name_H-M   'P 1'
#
loop_
_entity.id
_entity.type
_entity.pdbx_description
1 polymer ?
#
loop_
_entity_poly.entity_id
_entity_poly.type
_entity_poly.pdbx_seq_one_letter_code
_entity_poly.pdbx_strand_id
1 'polypeptide(L)'
;MFQYIRFLLLISLFLWCFFLWGNIRWLFPYTGLAGLITPFVVLITAVISTALFFLLSGRLKNVVYTLLLFIVFFICQSYIVLSTYPQGYGGDVFSQMLSAKKAYDCYDSIQKDDFINLNRFKRVVYIYKFHDELPDENVLLSISKNGKSNYYLIEVYDNKMTYDKSKLGIIETDSTTIIEEYLTNGLVRSHIASEGCLRHHDGGSFKEQDFIISVSRDELSDNFDTGIEELLYDQLKSNLRKNDG
;
A
#
# COMPACT_ATOMS: atom_id res chain seq x y z
N MET A 1 -31.43 8.48 -41.76
CA MET A 1 -31.83 9.43 -40.70
C MET A 1 -31.84 8.79 -39.30
N PHE A 2 -32.55 7.67 -39.09
CA PHE A 2 -32.64 7.01 -37.77
C PHE A 2 -31.30 6.56 -37.15
N GLN A 3 -30.32 6.15 -37.97
CA GLN A 3 -28.98 5.76 -37.49
C GLN A 3 -28.15 6.94 -36.99
N TYR A 4 -28.25 8.10 -37.65
CA TYR A 4 -27.53 9.32 -37.24
C TYR A 4 -28.05 9.87 -35.91
N ILE A 5 -29.37 9.86 -35.70
CA ILE A 5 -29.99 10.29 -34.43
C ILE A 5 -29.49 9.42 -33.27
N ARG A 6 -29.37 8.11 -33.48
CA ARG A 6 -28.87 7.17 -32.46
C ARG A 6 -27.38 7.35 -32.18
N PHE A 7 -26.59 7.60 -33.22
CA PHE A 7 -25.16 7.90 -33.06
C PHE A 7 -24.95 9.21 -32.27
N LEU A 8 -25.73 10.25 -32.58
CA LEU A 8 -25.74 11.50 -31.82
C LEU A 8 -26.15 11.28 -30.36
N LEU A 9 -27.15 10.44 -30.11
CA LEU A 9 -27.59 10.09 -28.75
C LEU A 9 -26.50 9.34 -27.98
N LEU A 10 -25.71 8.50 -28.64
CA LEU A 10 -24.54 7.82 -28.05
C LEU A 10 -23.43 8.80 -27.67
N ILE A 11 -23.08 9.70 -28.58
CA ILE A 11 -22.11 10.75 -28.29
C ILE A 11 -22.61 11.60 -27.12
N SER A 12 -23.90 11.95 -27.10
CA SER A 12 -24.51 12.71 -26.01
C SER A 12 -24.44 11.97 -24.67
N LEU A 13 -24.79 10.68 -24.63
CA LEU A 13 -24.68 9.85 -23.41
C LEU A 13 -23.24 9.73 -22.93
N PHE A 14 -22.30 9.55 -23.85
CA PHE A 14 -20.87 9.50 -23.53
C PHE A 14 -20.39 10.84 -22.95
N LEU A 15 -20.76 11.97 -23.55
CA LEU A 15 -20.47 13.31 -23.03
C LEU A 15 -21.11 13.56 -21.67
N TRP A 16 -22.33 13.06 -21.44
CA TRP A 16 -22.99 13.14 -20.14
C TRP A 16 -22.26 12.34 -19.07
N CYS A 17 -21.79 11.13 -19.39
CA CYS A 17 -20.94 10.36 -18.49
C CYS A 17 -19.65 11.12 -18.18
N PHE A 18 -19.02 11.73 -19.18
CA PHE A 18 -17.81 12.55 -19.01
C PHE A 18 -18.07 13.79 -18.14
N PHE A 19 -19.21 14.46 -18.33
CA PHE A 19 -19.61 15.62 -17.54
C PHE A 19 -19.88 15.24 -16.08
N LEU A 20 -20.69 14.21 -15.82
CA LEU A 20 -20.95 13.72 -14.46
C LEU A 20 -19.65 13.30 -13.77
N TRP A 21 -18.77 12.63 -14.51
CA TRP A 21 -17.45 12.24 -14.03
C TRP A 21 -16.57 13.45 -13.69
N GLY A 22 -16.51 14.48 -14.55
CA GLY A 22 -15.77 15.72 -14.28
C GLY A 22 -16.27 16.45 -13.03
N ASN A 23 -17.59 16.43 -12.79
CA ASN A 23 -18.19 16.96 -11.57
C ASN A 23 -17.77 16.16 -10.33
N ILE A 24 -17.73 14.82 -10.39
CA ILE A 24 -17.27 13.98 -9.27
C ILE A 24 -15.81 14.28 -8.92
N ARG A 25 -14.92 14.38 -9.92
CA ARG A 25 -13.50 14.72 -9.68
C ARG A 25 -13.34 16.12 -9.10
N TRP A 26 -14.18 17.07 -9.50
CA TRP A 26 -14.16 18.43 -8.99
C TRP A 26 -14.70 18.52 -7.55
N LEU A 27 -15.78 17.79 -7.23
CA LEU A 27 -16.40 17.74 -5.91
C LEU A 27 -15.55 16.95 -4.89
N PHE A 28 -14.85 15.90 -5.33
CA PHE A 28 -14.09 14.99 -4.47
C PHE A 28 -12.69 14.72 -5.03
N PRO A 29 -11.80 15.72 -5.08
CA PRO A 29 -10.47 15.55 -5.65
C PRO A 29 -9.62 14.62 -4.77
N TYR A 30 -9.16 13.50 -5.34
CA TYR A 30 -8.17 12.59 -4.74
C TYR A 30 -8.53 12.08 -3.34
N THR A 31 -9.82 11.91 -3.06
CA THR A 31 -10.29 11.36 -1.78
C THR A 31 -10.59 9.86 -1.90
N GLY A 32 -10.52 9.14 -0.78
CA GLY A 32 -10.96 7.74 -0.71
C GLY A 32 -12.43 7.55 -1.12
N LEU A 33 -13.28 8.58 -0.93
CA LEU A 33 -14.67 8.58 -1.39
C LEU A 33 -14.77 8.54 -2.92
N ALA A 34 -13.92 9.31 -3.62
CA ALA A 34 -13.82 9.19 -5.07
C ALA A 34 -13.36 7.78 -5.48
N GLY A 35 -12.49 7.15 -4.69
CA GLY A 35 -12.01 5.79 -4.93
C GLY A 35 -13.11 4.77 -4.79
N LEU A 36 -14.03 4.99 -3.86
CA LEU A 36 -15.19 4.14 -3.64
C LEU A 36 -16.25 4.29 -4.74
N ILE A 37 -16.47 5.52 -5.23
CA ILE A 37 -17.47 5.82 -6.27
C ILE A 37 -16.96 5.41 -7.67
N THR A 38 -15.67 5.53 -7.94
CA THR A 38 -15.07 5.29 -9.27
C THR A 38 -15.41 3.90 -9.85
N PRO A 39 -15.26 2.77 -9.13
CA PRO A 39 -15.63 1.44 -9.62
C PRO A 39 -17.10 1.31 -10.03
N PHE A 40 -18.02 1.97 -9.32
CA PHE A 40 -19.44 1.96 -9.69
C PHE A 40 -19.69 2.74 -10.98
N VAL A 41 -19.02 3.89 -11.16
CA VAL A 41 -19.09 4.66 -12.41
C VAL A 41 -18.51 3.86 -13.57
N VAL A 42 -17.40 3.14 -13.36
CA VAL A 42 -16.81 2.22 -14.35
C VAL A 42 -17.79 1.11 -14.71
N LEU A 43 -18.39 0.47 -13.71
CA LEU A 43 -19.34 -0.62 -13.92
C LEU A 43 -20.58 -0.14 -14.70
N ILE A 44 -21.17 0.99 -14.29
CA ILE A 44 -22.33 1.59 -14.95
C ILE A 44 -21.99 1.97 -16.40
N THR A 45 -20.84 2.62 -16.61
CA THR A 45 -20.41 2.99 -17.97
C THR A 45 -20.12 1.77 -18.84
N ALA A 46 -19.50 0.72 -18.31
CA ALA A 46 -19.27 -0.53 -19.04
C ALA A 46 -20.59 -1.25 -19.40
N VAL A 47 -21.55 -1.32 -18.48
CA VAL A 47 -22.87 -1.92 -18.71
C VAL A 47 -23.64 -1.12 -19.75
N ILE A 48 -23.66 0.21 -19.65
CA ILE A 48 -24.33 1.08 -20.62
C ILE A 48 -23.66 0.95 -22.00
N SER A 49 -22.33 0.98 -22.07
CA SER A 49 -21.57 0.78 -23.32
C SER A 49 -21.89 -0.56 -23.98
N THR A 50 -21.95 -1.64 -23.19
CA THR A 50 -22.25 -3.00 -23.67
C THR A 50 -23.70 -3.14 -24.12
N ALA A 51 -24.65 -2.61 -23.35
CA ALA A 51 -26.07 -2.59 -23.73
C ALA A 51 -26.29 -1.80 -25.02
N LEU A 52 -25.62 -0.65 -25.16
CA LEU A 52 -25.64 0.15 -26.38
C LEU A 52 -25.01 -0.60 -27.56
N PHE A 53 -23.90 -1.32 -27.35
CA PHE A 53 -23.28 -2.15 -28.38
C PHE A 53 -24.25 -3.20 -28.91
N PHE A 54 -24.93 -3.95 -28.04
CA PHE A 54 -25.91 -4.97 -28.46
C PHE A 54 -27.14 -4.36 -29.16
N LEU A 55 -27.62 -3.20 -28.71
CA LEU A 55 -28.72 -2.49 -29.36
C LEU A 55 -28.35 -1.99 -30.77
N LEU A 56 -27.08 -1.66 -31.00
CA LEU A 56 -26.57 -1.19 -32.29
C LEU A 56 -26.16 -2.33 -33.23
N SER A 57 -25.48 -3.36 -32.71
CA SER A 57 -24.91 -4.46 -33.50
C SER A 57 -25.98 -5.30 -34.18
N GLY A 58 -27.17 -5.43 -33.57
CA GLY A 58 -28.30 -6.13 -34.19
C GLY A 58 -28.89 -5.44 -35.44
N ARG A 59 -28.50 -4.21 -35.78
CA ARG A 59 -29.09 -3.43 -36.90
C ARG A 59 -28.10 -2.63 -37.75
N LEU A 60 -26.80 -2.69 -37.45
CA LEU A 60 -25.76 -2.15 -38.31
C LEU A 60 -25.26 -3.25 -39.25
N LYS A 61 -25.35 -3.02 -40.56
CA LYS A 61 -24.91 -3.98 -41.60
C LYS A 61 -23.42 -4.35 -41.51
N ASN A 62 -22.61 -3.52 -40.85
CA ASN A 62 -21.16 -3.68 -40.78
C ASN A 62 -20.70 -3.92 -39.33
N VAL A 63 -20.63 -5.19 -38.95
CA VAL A 63 -20.19 -5.64 -37.62
C VAL A 63 -18.80 -5.09 -37.28
N VAL A 64 -17.90 -5.02 -38.26
CA VAL A 64 -16.52 -4.51 -38.10
C VAL A 64 -16.50 -3.05 -37.64
N TYR A 65 -17.33 -2.19 -38.22
CA TYR A 65 -17.41 -0.77 -37.84
C TYR A 65 -17.93 -0.62 -36.39
N THR A 66 -18.89 -1.47 -36.01
CA THR A 66 -19.46 -1.48 -34.66
C THR A 66 -18.44 -1.96 -33.63
N LEU A 67 -17.64 -2.97 -33.98
CA LEU A 67 -16.55 -3.48 -33.15
C LEU A 67 -15.44 -2.42 -32.97
N LEU A 68 -15.03 -1.74 -34.04
CA LEU A 68 -14.02 -0.68 -33.96
C LEU A 68 -14.47 0.46 -33.04
N LEU A 69 -15.72 0.90 -33.16
CA LEU A 69 -16.29 1.90 -32.25
C LEU A 69 -16.25 1.42 -30.80
N PHE A 70 -16.66 0.17 -30.54
CA PHE A 70 -16.61 -0.41 -29.20
C PHE A 70 -15.19 -0.41 -28.63
N ILE A 71 -14.19 -0.84 -29.40
CA ILE A 71 -12.78 -0.85 -28.98
C ILE A 71 -12.31 0.57 -28.65
N VAL A 72 -12.62 1.55 -29.49
CA VAL A 72 -12.23 2.96 -29.24
C VAL A 72 -12.88 3.48 -27.97
N PHE A 73 -14.19 3.25 -27.78
CA PHE A 73 -14.89 3.64 -26.55
C PHE A 73 -14.31 2.95 -25.32
N PHE A 74 -14.01 1.66 -25.40
CA PHE A 74 -13.42 0.90 -24.31
C PHE A 74 -12.02 1.42 -23.93
N ILE A 75 -11.17 1.72 -24.92
CA ILE A 75 -9.83 2.30 -24.70
C ILE A 75 -9.96 3.67 -24.03
N CYS A 76 -10.82 4.55 -24.57
CA CYS A 76 -11.05 5.87 -23.99
C CYS A 76 -11.59 5.78 -22.55
N GLN A 77 -12.56 4.90 -22.29
CA GLN A 77 -13.10 4.68 -20.95
C GLN A 77 -12.01 4.15 -20.00
N SER A 78 -11.26 3.12 -20.40
CA SER A 78 -10.17 2.57 -19.59
C SER A 78 -9.10 3.61 -19.28
N TYR A 79 -8.72 4.43 -20.25
CA TYR A 79 -7.76 5.52 -20.07
C TYR A 79 -8.27 6.57 -19.07
N ILE A 80 -9.54 6.98 -19.19
CA ILE A 80 -10.15 7.93 -18.23
C ILE A 80 -10.14 7.33 -16.83
N VAL A 81 -10.55 6.07 -16.68
CA VAL A 81 -10.62 5.40 -15.38
C VAL A 81 -9.22 5.30 -14.75
N LEU A 82 -8.22 4.84 -15.51
CA LEU A 82 -6.84 4.73 -15.02
C LEU A 82 -6.24 6.09 -14.70
N SER A 83 -6.44 7.11 -15.53
CA SER A 83 -5.89 8.46 -15.26
C SER A 83 -6.53 9.17 -14.06
N THR A 84 -7.59 8.60 -13.48
CA THR A 84 -8.45 9.30 -12.52
C THR A 84 -8.75 8.50 -11.26
N TYR A 85 -8.34 7.23 -11.24
CA TYR A 85 -8.36 6.40 -10.05
C TYR A 85 -7.56 7.12 -8.94
N PRO A 86 -8.17 7.43 -7.79
CA PRO A 86 -7.47 8.06 -6.71
C PRO A 86 -6.52 7.02 -6.11
N GLN A 87 -5.26 7.13 -6.50
CA GLN A 87 -4.17 6.46 -5.82
C GLN A 87 -3.90 7.27 -4.55
N GLY A 88 -3.68 6.58 -3.43
CA GLY A 88 -3.05 7.21 -2.27
C GLY A 88 -1.78 7.93 -2.72
N TYR A 89 -1.52 9.11 -2.15
CA TYR A 89 -0.34 9.98 -2.32
C TYR A 89 0.76 9.47 -3.27
N GLY A 90 1.02 10.16 -4.40
CA GLY A 90 2.21 9.83 -5.20
C GLY A 90 2.25 10.21 -6.68
N GLY A 91 1.19 10.82 -7.24
CA GLY A 91 1.14 11.24 -8.65
C GLY A 91 0.17 10.40 -9.49
N ASP A 92 0.22 10.56 -10.81
CA ASP A 92 -0.70 9.85 -11.72
C ASP A 92 -0.38 8.35 -11.86
N VAL A 93 -1.40 7.54 -12.17
CA VAL A 93 -1.29 6.07 -12.30
C VAL A 93 -0.24 5.64 -13.33
N PHE A 94 -0.13 6.32 -14.47
CA PHE A 94 0.82 5.95 -15.51
C PHE A 94 2.27 6.25 -15.11
N SER A 95 2.50 7.37 -14.43
CA SER A 95 3.78 7.74 -13.84
C SER A 95 4.20 6.75 -12.76
N GLN A 96 3.26 6.31 -11.93
CA GLN A 96 3.50 5.26 -10.94
C GLN A 96 3.81 3.91 -11.59
N MET A 97 3.04 3.50 -12.60
CA MET A 97 3.33 2.28 -13.39
C MET A 97 4.72 2.33 -14.04
N LEU A 98 5.09 3.47 -14.61
CA LEU A 98 6.42 3.66 -15.21
C LEU A 98 7.52 3.61 -14.15
N SER A 99 7.27 4.18 -12.97
CA SER A 99 8.22 4.16 -11.85
C SER A 99 8.39 2.76 -11.28
N ALA A 100 7.30 2.01 -11.13
CA ALA A 100 7.29 0.61 -10.74
C ALA A 100 8.07 -0.24 -11.75
N LYS A 101 7.82 -0.06 -13.06
CA LYS A 101 8.58 -0.74 -14.11
C LYS A 101 10.08 -0.42 -14.02
N LYS A 102 10.46 0.86 -13.89
CA LYS A 102 11.87 1.25 -13.74
C LYS A 102 12.50 0.67 -12.47
N ALA A 103 11.75 0.59 -11.38
CA ALA A 103 12.21 -0.02 -10.14
C ALA A 103 12.45 -1.53 -10.32
N TYR A 104 11.51 -2.22 -10.97
CA TYR A 104 11.64 -3.63 -11.33
C TYR A 104 12.86 -3.89 -12.22
N ASP A 105 13.06 -3.07 -13.26
CA ASP A 105 14.23 -3.17 -14.16
C ASP A 105 15.57 -2.95 -13.40
N CYS A 106 15.54 -2.28 -12.23
CA CYS A 106 16.71 -2.04 -11.38
C CYS A 106 16.93 -3.11 -10.29
N TYR A 107 16.16 -4.21 -10.26
CA TYR A 107 16.20 -5.23 -9.20
C TYR A 107 17.62 -5.68 -8.84
N ASP A 108 18.41 -6.09 -9.84
CA ASP A 108 19.75 -6.62 -9.62
C ASP A 108 20.73 -5.56 -9.12
N SER A 109 20.53 -4.30 -9.54
CA SER A 109 21.44 -3.19 -9.22
C SER A 109 21.30 -2.62 -7.82
N ILE A 110 20.17 -2.88 -7.13
CA ILE A 110 19.92 -2.35 -5.79
C ILE A 110 20.79 -3.10 -4.77
N GLN A 111 21.60 -2.35 -4.01
CA GLN A 111 22.44 -2.86 -2.93
C GLN A 111 21.83 -2.54 -1.55
N LYS A 112 22.34 -3.22 -0.51
CA LYS A 112 21.85 -3.08 0.87
C LYS A 112 22.02 -1.66 1.42
N ASP A 113 23.14 -1.01 1.08
CA ASP A 113 23.46 0.33 1.59
C ASP A 113 22.68 1.46 0.89
N ASP A 114 21.96 1.15 -0.20
CA ASP A 114 21.28 2.17 -0.99
C ASP A 114 19.99 2.70 -0.34
N PHE A 115 19.45 2.03 0.69
CA PHE A 115 18.09 2.23 1.22
C PHE A 115 17.69 3.70 1.41
N ILE A 116 18.58 4.51 1.97
CA ILE A 116 18.34 5.93 2.26
C ILE A 116 18.04 6.72 0.98
N ASN A 117 18.73 6.40 -0.11
CA ASN A 117 18.65 7.12 -1.40
C ASN A 117 17.61 6.52 -2.35
N LEU A 118 16.94 5.43 -1.97
CA LEU A 118 15.93 4.81 -2.80
C LEU A 118 14.63 5.62 -2.78
N ASN A 119 14.08 5.80 -3.98
CA ASN A 119 12.71 6.27 -4.14
C ASN A 119 11.73 5.19 -3.64
N ARG A 120 10.47 5.58 -3.48
CA ARG A 120 9.42 4.73 -2.90
C ARG A 120 9.29 3.36 -3.59
N PHE A 121 9.15 3.32 -4.92
CA PHE A 121 9.05 2.06 -5.67
C PHE A 121 10.32 1.18 -5.57
N LYS A 122 11.51 1.79 -5.54
CA LYS A 122 12.76 1.05 -5.34
C LYS A 122 12.87 0.50 -3.92
N ARG A 123 12.28 1.15 -2.91
CA ARG A 123 12.19 0.60 -1.55
C ARG A 123 11.34 -0.65 -1.51
N VAL A 124 10.24 -0.73 -2.28
CA VAL A 124 9.45 -1.97 -2.42
C VAL A 124 10.33 -3.11 -2.94
N VAL A 125 11.09 -2.84 -4.01
CA VAL A 125 12.00 -3.82 -4.58
C VAL A 125 13.10 -4.22 -3.59
N TYR A 126 13.66 -3.26 -2.86
CA TYR A 126 14.65 -3.50 -1.81
C TYR A 126 14.10 -4.40 -0.71
N ILE A 127 12.92 -4.09 -0.18
CA ILE A 127 12.28 -4.84 0.91
C ILE A 127 12.03 -6.26 0.43
N TYR A 128 11.53 -6.46 -0.79
CA TYR A 128 11.37 -7.80 -1.36
C TYR A 128 12.72 -8.54 -1.49
N LYS A 129 13.74 -7.90 -2.05
CA LYS A 129 15.04 -8.53 -2.33
C LYS A 129 15.76 -8.96 -1.07
N PHE A 130 15.75 -8.12 -0.04
CA PHE A 130 16.44 -8.37 1.22
C PHE A 130 15.47 -8.83 2.32
N HIS A 131 14.28 -9.32 1.99
CA HIS A 131 13.25 -9.64 2.98
C HIS A 131 13.75 -10.60 4.06
N ASP A 132 14.52 -11.63 3.70
CA ASP A 132 15.12 -12.59 4.63
C ASP A 132 16.19 -11.99 5.57
N GLU A 133 16.75 -10.83 5.20
CA GLU A 133 17.78 -10.14 5.98
C GLU A 133 17.25 -8.96 6.80
N LEU A 134 16.03 -8.52 6.48
CA LEU A 134 15.36 -7.44 7.18
C LEU A 134 14.54 -8.02 8.34
N PRO A 135 14.40 -7.27 9.44
CA PRO A 135 13.45 -7.68 10.46
C PRO A 135 12.04 -7.63 9.88
N ASP A 136 11.21 -8.60 10.25
CA ASP A 136 9.78 -8.59 9.95
C ASP A 136 9.14 -7.33 10.55
N GLU A 137 9.62 -6.95 11.73
CA GLU A 137 9.07 -5.86 12.51
C GLU A 137 10.16 -5.17 13.34
N ASN A 138 10.11 -3.84 13.38
CA ASN A 138 10.88 -3.05 14.33
C ASN A 138 10.01 -2.65 15.50
N VAL A 139 10.42 -3.02 16.71
CA VAL A 139 9.76 -2.64 17.96
C VAL A 139 10.63 -1.60 18.67
N LEU A 140 10.15 -0.36 18.71
CA LEU A 140 10.73 0.70 19.50
C LEU A 140 10.14 0.68 20.91
N LEU A 141 10.96 0.29 21.88
CA LEU A 141 10.65 0.33 23.30
C LEU A 141 11.16 1.63 23.90
N SER A 142 10.28 2.39 24.53
CA SER A 142 10.59 3.62 25.26
C SER A 142 10.27 3.45 26.73
N ILE A 143 11.24 3.75 27.61
CA ILE A 143 11.04 3.75 29.06
C ILE A 143 11.25 5.18 29.56
N SER A 144 10.18 5.79 30.07
CA SER A 144 10.18 7.16 30.57
C SER A 144 10.06 7.20 32.09
N LYS A 145 10.97 7.93 32.74
CA LYS A 145 10.95 8.20 34.19
C LYS A 145 11.28 9.66 34.45
N ASN A 146 10.42 10.36 35.20
CA ASN A 146 10.59 11.78 35.55
C ASN A 146 10.88 12.69 34.33
N GLY A 147 10.24 12.42 33.18
CA GLY A 147 10.40 13.18 31.95
C GLY A 147 11.66 12.87 31.13
N LYS A 148 12.48 11.89 31.53
CA LYS A 148 13.60 11.37 30.73
C LYS A 148 13.19 10.03 30.11
N SER A 149 13.37 9.89 28.80
CA SER A 149 13.05 8.67 28.06
C SER A 149 14.30 8.02 27.48
N ASN A 150 14.47 6.73 27.75
CA ASN A 150 15.44 5.88 27.08
C ASN A 150 14.74 5.11 25.97
N TYR A 151 15.43 4.93 24.84
CA TYR A 151 14.89 4.26 23.66
C TYR A 151 15.72 3.03 23.33
N TYR A 152 15.05 1.94 23.04
CA TYR A 152 15.65 0.66 22.69
C TYR A 152 14.98 0.13 21.41
N LEU A 153 15.82 -0.28 20.46
CA LEU A 153 15.37 -0.93 19.24
C LEU A 153 15.41 -2.44 19.45
N ILE A 154 14.30 -3.10 19.14
CA ILE A 154 14.16 -4.55 19.14
C ILE A 154 13.75 -4.93 17.72
N GLU A 155 14.51 -5.80 17.09
CA GLU A 155 14.29 -6.32 15.74
C GLU A 155 13.66 -7.70 15.85
N VAL A 156 12.54 -7.94 15.18
CA VAL A 156 11.86 -9.24 15.19
C VAL A 156 12.15 -9.99 13.89
N TYR A 157 12.63 -11.22 14.00
CA TYR A 157 12.88 -12.14 12.89
C TYR A 157 12.21 -13.48 13.18
N ASP A 158 11.26 -13.94 12.37
CA ASP A 158 10.55 -15.21 12.56
C ASP A 158 10.00 -15.38 13.99
N ASN A 159 9.36 -14.33 14.54
CA ASN A 159 8.89 -14.25 15.94
C ASN A 159 10.00 -14.31 17.02
N LYS A 160 11.28 -14.17 16.65
CA LYS A 160 12.40 -14.08 17.59
C LYS A 160 12.87 -12.64 17.70
N MET A 161 12.95 -12.14 18.93
CA MET A 161 13.43 -10.80 19.22
C MET A 161 14.97 -10.76 19.30
N THR A 162 15.57 -9.85 18.55
CA THR A 162 16.99 -9.51 18.57
C THR A 162 17.13 -8.07 19.05
N TYR A 163 17.99 -7.85 20.05
CA TYR A 163 18.23 -6.52 20.62
C TYR A 163 19.62 -6.49 21.26
N ASP A 164 20.09 -5.28 21.58
CA ASP A 164 21.38 -5.07 22.24
C ASP A 164 21.33 -5.52 23.71
N LYS A 165 21.74 -6.78 23.95
CA LYS A 165 21.79 -7.40 25.28
C LYS A 165 22.73 -6.71 26.27
N SER A 166 23.61 -5.82 25.80
CA SER A 166 24.46 -5.02 26.71
C SER A 166 23.71 -3.84 27.33
N LYS A 167 22.57 -3.46 26.76
CA LYS A 167 21.76 -2.30 27.20
C LYS A 167 20.40 -2.70 27.77
N LEU A 168 19.87 -3.84 27.34
CA LEU A 168 18.53 -4.29 27.67
C LEU A 168 18.52 -5.80 27.95
N GLY A 169 17.76 -6.24 28.95
CA GLY A 169 17.37 -7.63 29.15
C GLY A 169 15.84 -7.74 29.11
N ILE A 170 15.32 -8.72 28.39
CA ILE A 170 13.87 -9.01 28.32
C ILE A 170 13.65 -10.45 28.75
N ILE A 171 12.83 -10.64 29.78
CA ILE A 171 12.42 -11.94 30.30
C ILE A 171 10.90 -12.01 30.24
N GLU A 172 10.38 -12.86 29.34
CA GLU A 172 8.95 -13.15 29.27
C GLU A 172 8.60 -14.38 30.11
N THR A 173 7.58 -14.26 30.95
CA THR A 173 6.96 -15.36 31.69
C THR A 173 5.49 -15.47 31.31
N ASP A 174 4.83 -16.55 31.71
CA ASP A 174 3.40 -16.81 31.41
C ASP A 174 2.43 -15.73 31.91
N SER A 175 2.86 -14.78 32.75
CA SER A 175 1.98 -13.72 33.26
C SER A 175 2.61 -12.32 33.33
N THR A 176 3.92 -12.21 33.11
CA THR A 176 4.64 -10.93 33.22
C THR A 176 5.78 -10.83 32.21
N THR A 177 6.05 -9.61 31.78
CA THR A 177 7.25 -9.26 31.02
C THR A 177 8.15 -8.43 31.91
N ILE A 178 9.36 -8.91 32.20
CA ILE A 178 10.37 -8.20 32.98
C ILE A 178 11.37 -7.59 32.00
N ILE A 179 11.59 -6.28 32.14
CA ILE A 179 12.53 -5.51 31.33
C ILE A 179 13.64 -4.97 32.23
N GLU A 180 14.88 -5.35 31.97
CA GLU A 180 16.07 -4.92 32.69
C GLU A 180 16.84 -3.88 31.87
N GLU A 181 16.85 -2.62 32.32
CA GLU A 181 17.75 -1.59 31.77
C GLU A 181 19.14 -1.75 32.37
N TYR A 182 20.14 -2.04 31.54
CA TYR A 182 21.55 -2.05 31.94
C TYR A 182 22.14 -0.65 31.73
N LEU A 183 22.33 0.08 32.83
CA LEU A 183 22.83 1.44 32.80
C LEU A 183 24.36 1.46 32.68
N THR A 184 24.91 2.53 32.11
CA THR A 184 26.37 2.71 31.89
C THR A 184 27.22 2.67 33.16
N ASN A 185 26.61 2.86 34.33
CA ASN A 185 27.27 2.74 35.63
C ASN A 185 27.21 1.32 36.22
N GLY A 186 26.76 0.33 35.45
CA GLY A 186 26.64 -1.07 35.89
C GLY A 186 25.42 -1.35 36.77
N LEU A 187 24.56 -0.36 37.01
CA LEU A 187 23.29 -0.59 37.71
C LEU A 187 22.29 -1.25 36.75
N VAL A 188 21.54 -2.21 37.29
CA VAL A 188 20.40 -2.83 36.63
C VAL A 188 19.13 -2.21 37.18
N ARG A 189 18.23 -1.77 36.31
CA ARG A 189 16.87 -1.36 36.70
C ARG A 189 15.85 -2.29 36.07
N SER A 190 15.13 -3.02 36.91
CA SER A 190 14.08 -3.93 36.45
C SER A 190 12.71 -3.22 36.45
N HIS A 191 11.96 -3.42 35.38
CA HIS A 191 10.60 -2.94 35.18
C HIS A 191 9.71 -4.15 34.93
N ILE A 192 8.60 -4.25 35.68
CA ILE A 192 7.68 -5.38 35.56
C ILE A 192 6.43 -4.86 34.87
N ALA A 193 6.10 -5.44 33.73
CA ALA A 193 4.87 -5.16 33.00
C ALA A 193 4.00 -6.42 32.93
N SER A 194 2.71 -6.23 32.67
CA SER A 194 1.79 -7.34 32.40
C SER A 194 2.21 -8.15 31.19
N GLU A 195 1.80 -9.42 31.14
CA GLU A 195 2.01 -10.31 30.00
C GLU A 195 1.73 -9.63 28.66
N GLY A 196 2.60 -9.90 27.68
CA GLY A 196 2.38 -9.43 26.31
C GLY A 196 2.52 -7.94 26.15
N CYS A 197 3.09 -7.19 27.11
CA CYS A 197 3.36 -5.75 26.96
C CYS A 197 4.13 -5.46 25.66
N LEU A 198 5.04 -6.35 25.26
CA LEU A 198 5.75 -6.28 24.00
C LEU A 198 4.97 -6.83 22.81
N ARG A 199 3.93 -7.67 23.02
CA ARG A 199 3.17 -8.42 21.99
C ARG A 199 1.86 -7.74 21.55
N HIS A 200 1.42 -6.66 22.18
CA HIS A 200 0.20 -5.97 21.76
C HIS A 200 0.44 -5.23 20.44
N HIS A 201 -0.21 -5.71 19.37
CA HIS A 201 -0.04 -5.23 17.99
C HIS A 201 -0.37 -3.73 17.79
N ASP A 202 -1.16 -3.11 18.68
CA ASP A 202 -1.60 -1.71 18.50
C ASP A 202 -0.75 -0.66 19.23
N GLY A 203 0.43 -1.03 19.74
CA GLY A 203 1.26 -0.12 20.51
C GLY A 203 0.68 0.13 21.90
N GLY A 204 1.14 -0.67 22.87
CA GLY A 204 0.74 -0.52 24.26
C GLY A 204 1.58 0.53 25.00
N SER A 205 0.94 1.24 25.95
CA SER A 205 1.69 1.93 27.01
C SER A 205 1.32 1.35 28.36
N PHE A 206 2.33 0.92 29.13
CA PHE A 206 2.18 0.48 30.50
C PHE A 206 2.67 1.59 31.43
N LYS A 207 1.83 1.99 32.38
CA LYS A 207 2.15 3.07 33.33
C LYS A 207 2.06 2.55 34.75
N GLU A 208 3.16 2.66 35.47
CA GLU A 208 3.24 2.43 36.90
C GLU A 208 3.69 3.72 37.60
N GLN A 209 3.58 3.80 38.93
CA GLN A 209 3.74 5.05 39.69
C GLN A 209 5.05 5.81 39.39
N ASP A 210 6.10 5.10 39.00
CA ASP A 210 7.45 5.67 38.80
C ASP A 210 7.98 5.62 37.36
N PHE A 211 7.26 4.99 36.42
CA PHE A 211 7.72 4.85 35.03
C PHE A 211 6.59 4.59 34.03
N ILE A 212 6.84 4.93 32.77
CA ILE A 212 5.98 4.63 31.62
C ILE A 212 6.80 3.82 30.63
N ILE A 213 6.28 2.67 30.22
CA ILE A 213 6.79 1.90 29.09
C ILE A 213 5.86 2.17 27.91
N SER A 214 6.41 2.60 26.78
CA SER A 214 5.68 2.75 25.53
C SER A 214 6.31 1.86 24.48
N VAL A 215 5.49 1.10 23.77
CA VAL A 215 5.91 0.23 22.67
C VAL A 215 5.32 0.77 21.39
N SER A 216 6.17 1.07 20.41
CA SER A 216 5.77 1.40 19.05
C SER A 216 6.28 0.32 18.13
N ARG A 217 5.44 -0.16 17.22
CA ARG A 217 5.76 -1.20 16.25
C ARG A 217 5.72 -0.56 14.87
N ASP A 218 6.74 -0.82 14.07
CA ASP A 218 6.84 -0.39 12.68
C ASP A 218 7.10 -1.64 11.84
N GLU A 219 6.03 -2.15 11.22
CA GLU A 219 6.09 -3.28 10.32
C GLU A 219 6.66 -2.79 8.98
N LEU A 220 7.80 -3.35 8.59
CA LEU A 220 8.48 -2.99 7.34
C LEU A 220 7.64 -3.38 6.11
N SER A 221 6.75 -4.37 6.24
CA SER A 221 5.84 -4.84 5.19
C SER A 221 4.51 -4.08 5.11
N ASP A 222 3.98 -3.56 6.22
CA ASP A 222 2.65 -2.91 6.25
C ASP A 222 2.68 -1.45 5.77
N ASN A 223 3.86 -0.93 5.42
CA ASN A 223 4.05 0.40 4.85
C ASN A 223 3.92 0.44 3.31
N PHE A 224 3.59 -0.66 2.64
CA PHE A 224 3.19 -0.59 1.23
C PHE A 224 1.77 -0.03 1.17
N ASP A 225 1.61 1.28 0.98
CA ASP A 225 0.25 1.83 0.82
C ASP A 225 -0.47 1.06 -0.31
N THR A 226 -1.75 0.76 -0.08
CA THR A 226 -2.65 0.08 -1.03
C THR A 226 -2.50 0.66 -2.45
N GLY A 227 -2.20 -0.17 -3.46
CA GLY A 227 -2.08 0.29 -4.85
C GLY A 227 -1.03 -0.43 -5.71
N ILE A 228 -0.31 0.33 -6.55
CA ILE A 228 0.67 -0.20 -7.52
C ILE A 228 1.89 -0.84 -6.81
N GLU A 229 2.19 -0.43 -5.59
CA GLU A 229 3.30 -0.95 -4.79
C GLU A 229 3.06 -2.41 -4.36
N GLU A 230 1.86 -2.69 -3.85
CA GLU A 230 1.40 -4.04 -3.56
C GLU A 230 1.40 -4.92 -4.82
N LEU A 231 0.87 -4.40 -5.93
CA LEU A 231 0.90 -5.10 -7.22
C LEU A 231 2.34 -5.40 -7.70
N LEU A 232 3.27 -4.47 -7.51
CA LEU A 232 4.68 -4.68 -7.85
C LEU A 232 5.30 -5.78 -6.97
N TYR A 233 5.04 -5.75 -5.66
CA TYR A 233 5.51 -6.76 -4.73
C TYR A 233 4.98 -8.16 -5.10
N ASP A 234 3.68 -8.28 -5.42
CA ASP A 234 3.07 -9.53 -5.87
C ASP A 234 3.63 -10.03 -7.21
N GLN A 235 3.92 -9.11 -8.15
CA GLN A 235 4.55 -9.45 -9.41
C GLN A 235 5.98 -9.99 -9.21
N LEU A 236 6.76 -9.39 -8.32
CA LEU A 236 8.08 -9.89 -7.95
C LEU A 236 7.97 -11.30 -7.37
N LYS A 237 7.06 -11.49 -6.42
CA LYS A 237 6.79 -12.78 -5.76
C LYS A 237 6.38 -13.89 -6.74
N SER A 238 5.55 -13.56 -7.73
CA SER A 238 5.02 -14.54 -8.69
C SER A 238 5.97 -14.87 -9.83
N ASN A 239 6.75 -13.90 -10.33
CA ASN A 239 7.69 -14.14 -11.43
C ASN A 239 8.98 -14.81 -10.96
N LEU A 240 9.49 -14.48 -9.77
CA LEU A 240 10.74 -15.06 -9.28
C LEU A 240 10.54 -16.49 -8.75
N ARG A 241 9.37 -16.82 -8.18
CA ARG A 241 8.98 -18.21 -7.87
C ARG A 241 9.02 -19.16 -9.09
N LYS A 242 8.91 -18.65 -10.31
CA LYS A 242 8.99 -19.46 -11.53
C LYS A 242 10.41 -19.74 -12.01
N ASN A 243 11.40 -19.00 -11.50
CA ASN A 243 12.80 -19.19 -11.85
C ASN A 243 13.54 -20.10 -10.84
N ASP A 244 12.93 -20.36 -9.68
CA ASP A 244 13.50 -21.19 -8.60
C ASP A 244 12.96 -22.64 -8.59
N GLY A 245 12.23 -23.07 -9.62
CA GLY A 245 11.70 -24.44 -9.80
C GLY A 245 12.13 -25.06 -11.11
#